data_AF-A0A416HRA5-F1
#
_entry.id   AF-A0A416HRA5-F1
#
_cell.length_a   1.000
_cell.length_b   1.000
_cell.length_c   1.000
_cell.angle_alpha   90.00
_cell.angle_beta   90.00
_cell.angle_gamma   90.00
#
_symmetry.space_group_name_H-M   'P 1'
#
loop_
_entity.id
_entity.type
_entity.pdbx_description
1 polymer ?
#
loop_
_entity_poly.entity_id
_entity_poly.type
_entity_poly.pdbx_seq_one_letter_code
_entity_poly.pdbx_strand_id
1 'polypeptide(L)'
;MNEELLLEILKQYRKQYNHVNEISRITRELETALQRNDTVSVQLLLGMRGEEMAEADGCRKNIRILSENVQEEDRERMERLLCAEPEVIRMEEGLTRQESSFLNQISDMHQKIKGILKAVVEVDKVLSKRLAGEKSYYVS
;
A
#
# COMPACT_ATOMS: atom_id res chain seq x y z
N MET A 1 -1.47 -10.81 -22.18
CA MET A 1 -1.88 -10.59 -20.78
C MET A 1 -3.40 -10.71 -20.66
N ASN A 2 -3.93 -11.04 -19.48
CA ASN A 2 -5.35 -11.35 -19.27
C ASN A 2 -6.07 -10.16 -18.58
N GLU A 3 -7.09 -9.60 -19.23
CA GLU A 3 -7.90 -8.48 -18.71
C GLU A 3 -8.63 -8.81 -17.39
N GLU A 4 -9.13 -10.05 -17.23
CA GLU A 4 -9.80 -10.50 -16.01
C GLU A 4 -8.82 -10.54 -14.83
N LEU A 5 -7.58 -10.97 -15.10
CA LEU A 5 -6.52 -10.97 -14.11
C LEU A 5 -6.14 -9.54 -13.70
N LEU A 6 -5.95 -8.63 -14.66
CA LEU A 6 -5.67 -7.23 -14.38
C LEU A 6 -6.78 -6.58 -13.55
N LEU A 7 -8.05 -6.91 -13.85
CA LEU A 7 -9.18 -6.46 -13.05
C LEU A 7 -9.11 -6.98 -11.62
N GLU A 8 -8.76 -8.24 -11.39
CA GLU A 8 -8.62 -8.80 -10.05
C GLU A 8 -7.45 -8.17 -9.29
N ILE A 9 -6.31 -7.96 -9.96
CA ILE A 9 -5.17 -7.23 -9.38
C ILE A 9 -5.58 -5.80 -9.00
N LEU A 10 -6.33 -5.09 -9.87
CA LEU A 10 -6.85 -3.76 -9.58
C LEU A 10 -7.76 -3.75 -8.35
N LYS A 11 -8.60 -4.77 -8.15
CA LYS A 11 -9.42 -4.89 -6.93
C LYS A 11 -8.54 -5.03 -5.68
N GLN A 12 -7.48 -5.83 -5.73
CA GLN A 12 -6.56 -5.97 -4.61
C GLN A 12 -5.81 -4.66 -4.31
N TYR A 13 -5.39 -3.90 -5.32
CA TYR A 13 -4.81 -2.56 -5.13
C TYR A 13 -5.79 -1.58 -4.48
N ARG A 14 -7.06 -1.59 -4.90
CA ARG A 14 -8.10 -0.74 -4.29
C ARG A 14 -8.36 -1.11 -2.83
N LYS A 15 -8.41 -2.41 -2.50
CA LYS A 15 -8.50 -2.89 -1.12
C LYS A 15 -7.30 -2.45 -0.29
N GLN A 16 -6.08 -2.69 -0.80
CA GLN A 16 -4.84 -2.29 -0.13
C GLN A 16 -4.81 -0.79 0.15
N TYR A 17 -5.26 0.03 -0.80
CA TYR A 17 -5.35 1.47 -0.60
C TYR A 17 -6.30 1.87 0.53
N ASN A 18 -7.45 1.20 0.67
CA ASN A 18 -8.36 1.47 1.78
C ASN A 18 -7.70 1.15 3.13
N HIS A 19 -7.08 -0.03 3.25
CA HIS A 19 -6.36 -0.41 4.47
C HIS A 19 -5.21 0.57 4.80
N VAL A 20 -4.45 0.99 3.79
CA VAL A 20 -3.36 1.96 3.96
C VAL A 20 -3.87 3.36 4.38
N ASN A 21 -5.05 3.77 3.92
CA ASN A 21 -5.69 4.99 4.43
C ASN A 21 -6.12 4.85 5.89
N GLU A 22 -6.69 3.70 6.27
CA GLU A 22 -7.06 3.45 7.66
C GLU A 22 -5.84 3.40 8.58
N ILE A 23 -4.74 2.77 8.16
CA ILE A 23 -3.45 2.83 8.87
C ILE A 23 -3.03 4.30 9.09
N SER A 24 -3.12 5.14 8.06
CA SER A 24 -2.79 6.56 8.17
C SER A 24 -3.68 7.33 9.13
N ARG A 25 -5.01 7.09 9.07
CA ARG A 25 -5.98 7.68 9.99
C ARG A 25 -5.69 7.27 11.44
N ILE A 26 -5.57 5.98 11.70
CA ILE A 26 -5.30 5.42 13.03
C ILE A 26 -3.94 5.92 13.56
N THR A 27 -2.92 6.06 12.71
CA THR A 27 -1.61 6.59 13.11
C THR A 27 -1.70 8.05 13.60
N ARG A 28 -2.57 8.89 13.01
CA ARG A 28 -2.82 10.25 13.49
C ARG A 28 -3.65 10.28 14.78
N GLU A 29 -4.59 9.35 14.92
CA GLU A 29 -5.36 9.19 16.17
C GLU A 29 -4.47 8.73 17.32
N LEU A 30 -3.50 7.85 17.06
CA LEU A 30 -2.46 7.46 18.02
C LEU A 30 -1.67 8.66 18.52
N GLU A 31 -1.27 9.58 17.63
CA GLU A 31 -0.60 10.81 18.06
C GLU A 31 -1.45 11.62 19.04
N THR A 32 -2.74 11.76 18.76
CA THR A 32 -3.67 12.52 19.60
C THR A 32 -3.90 11.84 20.95
N ALA A 33 -4.07 10.52 20.97
CA ALA A 33 -4.25 9.74 22.20
C ALA A 33 -3.00 9.82 23.11
N LEU A 34 -1.81 9.76 22.50
CA LEU A 34 -0.54 9.94 23.21
C LEU A 34 -0.39 11.33 23.83
N GLN A 35 -0.76 12.39 23.09
CA GLN A 35 -0.74 13.77 23.62
C GLN A 35 -1.67 13.95 24.83
N ARG A 36 -2.73 13.15 24.92
CA ARG A 36 -3.70 13.16 26.03
C ARG A 36 -3.35 12.20 27.17
N ASN A 37 -2.24 11.45 27.05
CA ASN A 37 -1.87 10.36 27.95
C ASN A 37 -3.00 9.31 28.11
N ASP A 38 -3.81 9.11 27.07
CA ASP A 38 -4.90 8.12 27.07
C ASP A 38 -4.37 6.73 26.68
N THR A 39 -3.85 6.03 27.68
CA THR A 39 -3.21 4.72 27.50
C THR A 39 -4.17 3.63 27.03
N VAL A 40 -5.46 3.73 27.38
CA VAL A 40 -6.49 2.77 26.96
C VAL A 40 -6.74 2.91 25.46
N SER A 41 -6.96 4.14 24.98
CA SER A 41 -7.13 4.40 23.56
C SER A 41 -5.89 4.04 22.75
N VAL A 42 -4.69 4.29 23.28
CA VAL A 42 -3.43 3.91 22.62
C VAL A 42 -3.36 2.40 22.38
N GLN A 43 -3.68 1.58 23.38
CA GLN A 43 -3.62 0.13 23.24
C GLN A 43 -4.65 -0.39 22.22
N LEU A 44 -5.86 0.16 22.23
CA LEU A 44 -6.91 -0.18 21.25
C LEU A 44 -6.48 0.18 19.83
N LEU A 45 -6.02 1.41 19.63
CA LEU A 45 -5.60 1.92 18.31
C LEU A 45 -4.39 1.15 17.74
N LEU A 46 -3.45 0.71 18.59
CA LEU A 46 -2.35 -0.15 18.17
C LEU A 46 -2.84 -1.51 17.64
N GLY A 47 -3.84 -2.11 18.30
CA GLY A 47 -4.47 -3.35 17.84
C GLY A 47 -5.14 -3.18 16.48
N MET A 48 -6.01 -2.17 16.35
CA MET A 48 -6.70 -1.86 15.09
C MET A 48 -5.72 -1.58 13.95
N ARG A 49 -4.65 -0.81 14.23
CA ARG A 49 -3.60 -0.56 13.24
C ARG A 49 -2.91 -1.84 12.80
N GLY A 50 -2.63 -2.76 13.73
CA GLY A 50 -2.03 -4.05 13.44
C GLY A 50 -2.91 -4.92 12.53
N GLU A 51 -4.22 -4.92 12.76
CA GLU A 51 -5.21 -5.61 11.91
C GLU A 51 -5.20 -5.04 10.48
N GLU A 52 -5.28 -3.71 10.33
CA GLU A 52 -5.25 -3.06 9.01
C GLU A 52 -3.91 -3.32 8.28
N MET A 53 -2.79 -3.37 9.00
CA MET A 53 -1.49 -3.74 8.42
C MET A 53 -1.48 -5.18 7.90
N ALA A 54 -2.07 -6.12 8.65
CA ALA A 54 -2.16 -7.52 8.23
C ALA A 54 -3.03 -7.68 6.97
N GLU A 55 -4.14 -6.95 6.88
CA GLU A 55 -5.02 -6.95 5.71
C GLU A 55 -4.35 -6.31 4.48
N ALA A 56 -3.62 -5.21 4.66
CA ALA A 56 -2.83 -4.59 3.59
C ALA A 56 -1.73 -5.53 3.05
N ASP A 57 -1.07 -6.27 3.95
CA ASP A 57 -0.09 -7.31 3.57
C ASP A 57 -0.76 -8.50 2.88
N GLY A 58 -1.97 -8.88 3.30
CA GLY A 58 -2.79 -9.88 2.64
C GLY A 58 -3.09 -9.51 1.18
N CYS A 59 -3.47 -8.26 0.92
CA CYS A 59 -3.68 -7.76 -0.43
C CYS A 59 -2.41 -7.86 -1.28
N ARG A 60 -1.25 -7.49 -0.71
CA ARG A 60 0.05 -7.59 -1.40
C ARG A 60 0.42 -9.04 -1.76
N LYS A 61 0.18 -9.99 -0.84
CA LYS A 61 0.39 -11.43 -1.09
C LYS A 61 -0.52 -11.92 -2.21
N ASN A 62 -1.79 -11.51 -2.21
CA ASN A 62 -2.74 -11.87 -3.27
C ASN A 62 -2.31 -11.33 -4.64
N ILE A 63 -1.85 -10.08 -4.73
CA ILE A 63 -1.32 -9.51 -5.98
C ILE A 63 -0.15 -10.35 -6.50
N ARG A 64 0.76 -10.76 -5.61
CA ARG A 64 1.89 -11.62 -5.98
C ARG A 64 1.42 -12.98 -6.50
N ILE A 65 0.51 -13.65 -5.80
CA ILE A 65 -0.05 -14.96 -6.23
C ILE A 65 -0.75 -14.84 -7.58
N LEU A 66 -1.56 -13.80 -7.77
CA LEU A 66 -2.21 -13.52 -9.05
C LEU A 66 -1.17 -13.31 -10.16
N SER A 67 -0.07 -12.63 -9.86
CA SER A 67 1.00 -12.38 -10.81
C SER A 67 1.78 -13.65 -11.19
N GLU A 68 1.95 -14.58 -10.25
CA GLU A 68 2.61 -15.86 -10.46
C GLU A 68 1.78 -16.83 -11.33
N ASN A 69 0.46 -16.66 -11.42
CA ASN A 69 -0.43 -17.51 -12.24
C ASN A 69 -0.41 -17.19 -13.75
N VAL A 70 0.40 -16.23 -14.18
CA VAL A 70 0.54 -15.87 -15.60
C VAL A 70 1.56 -16.77 -16.29
N GLN A 71 1.31 -17.03 -17.58
CA GLN A 71 2.27 -17.70 -18.46
C GLN A 71 3.64 -17.01 -18.36
N GLU A 72 4.70 -17.80 -18.34
CA GLU A 72 6.05 -17.31 -18.07
C GLU A 72 6.48 -16.19 -19.03
N GLU A 73 6.05 -16.29 -20.29
CA GLU A 73 6.26 -15.31 -21.36
C GLU A 73 5.65 -13.92 -21.07
N ASP A 74 4.54 -13.87 -20.33
CA ASP A 74 3.81 -12.64 -20.00
C ASP A 74 4.13 -12.14 -18.58
N ARG A 75 4.78 -12.95 -17.74
CA ARG A 75 5.02 -12.62 -16.32
C ARG A 75 5.93 -11.41 -16.15
N GLU A 76 7.11 -11.43 -16.80
CA GLU A 76 8.06 -10.31 -16.72
C GLU A 76 7.44 -9.00 -17.24
N ARG A 77 6.68 -9.11 -18.33
CA ARG A 77 5.97 -7.99 -18.94
C ARG A 77 4.95 -7.39 -17.97
N MET A 78 4.14 -8.23 -17.34
CA MET A 78 3.15 -7.80 -16.37
C MET A 78 3.80 -7.19 -15.12
N GLU A 79 4.80 -7.83 -14.53
CA GLU A 79 5.50 -7.32 -13.34
C GLU A 79 6.10 -5.93 -13.58
N ARG A 80 6.72 -5.73 -14.75
CA ARG A 80 7.22 -4.42 -15.19
C ARG A 80 6.11 -3.38 -15.25
N LEU A 81 4.96 -3.72 -15.86
CA LEU A 81 3.86 -2.79 -16.08
C LEU A 81 3.05 -2.48 -14.81
N LEU A 82 2.96 -3.41 -13.86
CA LEU A 82 2.29 -3.19 -12.58
C LEU A 82 3.00 -2.15 -11.69
N CYS A 83 4.32 -1.97 -11.89
CA CYS A 83 5.13 -0.99 -11.19
C CYS A 83 5.49 0.22 -12.06
N ALA A 84 5.00 0.26 -13.31
CA ALA A 84 5.37 1.28 -14.27
C ALA A 84 4.64 2.60 -14.00
N GLU A 85 5.32 3.71 -14.31
CA GLU A 85 4.68 5.03 -14.36
C GLU A 85 3.70 5.10 -15.55
N PRO A 86 2.66 5.96 -15.48
CA PRO A 86 1.66 6.09 -16.55
C PRO A 86 2.26 6.38 -17.92
N GLU A 87 3.39 7.10 -17.98
CA GLU A 87 4.13 7.40 -19.22
C GLU A 87 4.60 6.12 -19.92
N VAL A 88 5.14 5.18 -19.15
CA VAL A 88 5.67 3.91 -19.66
C VAL A 88 4.51 3.04 -20.17
N ILE A 89 3.39 3.02 -19.44
CA ILE A 89 2.18 2.27 -19.85
C ILE A 89 1.62 2.81 -21.17
N ARG A 90 1.64 4.12 -21.38
CA ARG A 90 1.15 4.74 -22.64
C ARG A 90 2.02 4.42 -23.85
N MET A 91 3.30 4.11 -23.65
CA MET A 91 4.25 3.77 -24.71
C MET A 91 4.29 2.26 -24.99
N GLU A 92 3.61 1.43 -24.19
CA GLU A 92 3.59 -0.01 -24.34
C GLU A 92 2.71 -0.42 -25.54
N GLU A 93 3.34 -1.07 -26.53
CA GLU A 93 2.65 -1.57 -27.72
C GLU A 93 1.87 -2.85 -27.44
N GLY A 94 0.79 -3.09 -28.19
CA GLY A 94 0.03 -4.33 -28.11
C GLY A 94 -0.87 -4.48 -26.87
N LEU A 95 -1.07 -3.41 -26.09
CA LEU A 95 -2.11 -3.36 -25.06
C LEU A 95 -3.48 -3.05 -25.68
N THR A 96 -4.52 -3.74 -25.22
CA THR A 96 -5.89 -3.29 -25.49
C THR A 96 -6.18 -1.99 -24.76
N ARG A 97 -7.22 -1.26 -25.20
CA ARG A 97 -7.71 -0.06 -24.51
C ARG A 97 -8.08 -0.36 -23.05
N GLN A 98 -8.61 -1.56 -22.79
CA GLN A 98 -9.05 -1.97 -21.47
C GLN A 98 -7.87 -2.32 -20.56
N GLU A 99 -6.89 -3.08 -21.07
CA GLU A 99 -5.65 -3.36 -20.35
C GLU A 99 -4.92 -2.08 -19.96
N SER A 100 -4.76 -1.14 -20.91
CA SER A 100 -4.16 0.16 -20.65
C SER A 100 -4.91 0.94 -19.57
N SER A 101 -6.26 0.93 -19.60
CA SER A 101 -7.08 1.57 -18.57
C SER A 101 -6.87 0.96 -17.18
N PHE A 102 -6.81 -0.37 -17.08
CA PHE A 102 -6.56 -1.04 -15.80
C PHE A 102 -5.15 -0.79 -15.27
N LEU A 103 -4.13 -0.88 -16.12
CA LEU A 103 -2.74 -0.61 -15.75
C LEU A 103 -2.56 0.83 -15.26
N ASN A 104 -3.14 1.82 -15.93
CA ASN A 104 -3.07 3.21 -15.48
C ASN A 104 -3.73 3.41 -14.11
N GLN A 105 -4.86 2.74 -13.84
CA GLN A 105 -5.50 2.78 -12.52
C GLN A 105 -4.65 2.08 -11.45
N ILE A 106 -4.04 0.94 -11.78
CA ILE A 106 -3.12 0.23 -10.88
C ILE A 106 -1.93 1.13 -10.53
N SER A 107 -1.32 1.77 -11.53
CA SER A 107 -0.21 2.70 -11.35
C SER A 107 -0.58 3.88 -10.44
N ASP A 108 -1.72 4.53 -10.68
CA ASP A 108 -2.24 5.60 -9.81
C ASP A 108 -2.42 5.11 -8.37
N MET A 109 -3.01 3.92 -8.18
CA MET A 109 -3.16 3.36 -6.84
C MET A 109 -1.83 3.05 -6.16
N HIS A 110 -0.88 2.48 -6.91
CA HIS A 110 0.45 2.19 -6.42
C HIS A 110 1.16 3.46 -5.92
N GLN A 111 1.10 4.55 -6.69
CA GLN A 111 1.70 5.83 -6.30
C GLN A 111 1.02 6.43 -5.07
N LYS A 112 -0.31 6.38 -5.00
CA LYS A 112 -1.07 6.84 -3.83
C LYS A 112 -0.72 6.05 -2.57
N ILE A 113 -0.69 4.72 -2.64
CA ILE A 113 -0.28 3.84 -1.54
C ILE A 113 1.13 4.19 -1.06
N LYS A 114 2.08 4.31 -2.00
CA LYS A 114 3.46 4.68 -1.70
C LYS A 114 3.56 6.05 -1.02
N GLY A 115 2.77 7.03 -1.48
CA GLY A 115 2.69 8.36 -0.87
C GLY A 115 2.18 8.32 0.57
N ILE A 116 1.08 7.59 0.81
CA ILE A 116 0.51 7.45 2.16
C ILE A 116 1.48 6.73 3.09
N LEU A 117 2.08 5.61 2.66
CA LEU A 117 3.03 4.86 3.47
C LEU A 117 4.24 5.72 3.87
N LYS A 118 4.76 6.55 2.95
CA LYS A 118 5.81 7.52 3.29
C LYS A 118 5.36 8.49 4.38
N ALA A 119 4.15 9.05 4.26
CA ALA A 119 3.62 9.96 5.28
C ALA A 119 3.44 9.27 6.64
N VAL A 120 2.93 8.03 6.65
CA VAL A 120 2.80 7.21 7.88
C VAL A 120 4.15 7.01 8.56
N VAL A 121 5.19 6.66 7.79
CA VAL A 121 6.55 6.48 8.32
C VAL A 121 7.09 7.77 8.95
N GLU A 122 6.81 8.94 8.37
CA GLU A 122 7.24 10.21 8.96
C GLU A 122 6.54 10.49 10.31
N VAL A 123 5.25 10.18 10.43
CA VAL A 123 4.53 10.28 11.71
C VAL A 123 5.10 9.28 12.73
N ASP A 124 5.31 8.03 12.33
CA ASP A 124 5.88 7.00 13.21
C ASP A 124 7.26 7.39 13.75
N LYS A 125 8.11 8.03 12.93
CA LYS A 125 9.42 8.55 13.37
C LYS A 125 9.26 9.60 14.46
N VAL A 126 8.34 10.55 14.29
CA VAL A 126 8.06 11.60 15.27
C VAL A 126 7.54 10.99 16.57
N LEU A 127 6.60 10.04 16.47
CA LEU A 127 6.04 9.34 17.63
C LEU A 127 7.10 8.54 18.38
N SER A 128 7.91 7.76 17.67
CA SER A 128 8.95 6.93 18.26
C SER A 128 9.99 7.78 19.01
N LYS A 129 10.43 8.90 18.43
CA LYS A 129 11.36 9.83 19.10
C LYS A 129 10.76 10.47 20.35
N ARG A 130 9.47 10.85 20.31
CA ARG A 130 8.77 11.41 21.48
C ARG A 130 8.58 10.39 22.61
N LEU A 131 8.30 9.13 22.28
CA LEU A 131 8.02 8.09 23.27
C LEU A 131 9.27 7.48 23.90
N ALA A 132 10.30 7.24 23.10
CA ALA A 132 11.47 6.47 23.52
C ALA A 132 12.74 7.32 23.69
N GLY A 133 12.73 8.60 23.29
CA GLY A 133 13.92 9.46 23.34
C GLY A 133 15.11 8.82 22.64
N GLU A 134 16.22 8.64 23.36
CA GLU A 134 17.45 8.00 22.88
C GLU A 134 17.29 6.50 22.55
N LYS A 135 16.22 5.85 23.02
CA LYS A 135 15.92 4.43 22.71
C LYS A 135 14.96 4.26 21.53
N SER A 136 14.71 5.33 20.77
CA SER A 136 13.84 5.24 19.59
C SER A 136 14.46 4.36 18.52
N TYR A 137 13.61 3.55 17.88
CA TYR A 137 13.97 2.72 16.73
C TYR A 137 14.61 3.51 15.57
N TYR A 138 14.36 4.82 15.51
CA TYR A 138 14.86 5.72 14.47
C TYR A 138 15.99 6.65 14.93
N VAL A 139 16.65 6.35 16.05
CA VAL A 139 17.90 7.01 16.44
C VAL A 139 19.06 6.24 15.80
N SER A 140 19.86 6.97 15.02
CA SER A 140 21.11 6.54 14.37
C SER A 140 22.24 7.45 14.85
#